data_AF-A0A7W0JBQ1-F1
#
_entry.id   AF-A0A7W0JBQ1-F1
#
_cell.length_a   1.000
_cell.length_b   1.000
_cell.length_c   1.000
_cell.angle_alpha   90.00
_cell.angle_beta   90.00
_cell.angle_gamma   90.00
#
_symmetry.space_group_name_H-M   'P 1'
#
loop_
_entity.id
_entity.type
_entity.pdbx_description
1 polymer ?
#
loop_
_entity_poly.entity_id
_entity_poly.type
_entity_poly.pdbx_seq_one_letter_code
_entity_poly.pdbx_strand_id
1 'polypeptide(L)'
;CDCDLAVLASDEPRYAAYVDRVREEYGHVDDDTFRAGRAAVLRRLLALPTLFNTVEGKRRWLDLARANLRRELAALSAGPAGRA
;
A
#
# COMPACT_ATOMS: atom_id res chain seq x y z
N CYS A 1 2.30 -8.84 -14.22
CA CYS A 1 3.76 -9.10 -14.27
C CYS A 1 4.44 -8.47 -13.05
N ASP A 2 5.62 -8.94 -12.61
CA ASP A 2 6.31 -8.37 -11.43
C ASP A 2 6.57 -6.84 -11.55
N CYS A 3 6.63 -6.31 -12.79
CA CYS A 3 6.71 -4.87 -13.07
C CYS A 3 5.49 -4.08 -12.59
N ASP A 4 4.29 -4.66 -12.59
CA ASP A 4 3.08 -3.96 -12.11
C ASP A 4 3.13 -3.73 -10.59
N LEU A 5 3.88 -4.59 -9.88
CA LEU A 5 4.09 -4.50 -8.44
C LEU A 5 5.37 -3.75 -8.06
N ALA A 6 6.19 -3.36 -9.04
CA ALA A 6 7.42 -2.60 -8.79
C ALA A 6 7.14 -1.23 -8.16
N VAL A 7 5.97 -0.63 -8.43
CA VAL A 7 5.53 0.60 -7.77
C VAL A 7 5.39 0.42 -6.25
N LEU A 8 5.10 -0.78 -5.75
CA LEU A 8 5.02 -1.03 -4.31
C LEU A 8 6.39 -0.93 -3.64
N ALA A 9 7.45 -1.27 -4.37
CA ALA A 9 8.83 -1.14 -3.92
C ALA A 9 9.51 0.14 -4.43
N SER A 10 8.72 1.18 -4.74
CA SER A 10 9.27 2.48 -5.07
C SER A 10 9.76 3.24 -3.84
N ASP A 11 10.53 4.28 -4.09
CA ASP A 11 10.87 5.29 -3.10
C ASP A 11 9.59 5.92 -2.52
N GLU A 12 9.67 6.36 -1.27
CA GLU A 12 8.54 6.91 -0.52
C GLU A 12 7.74 8.01 -1.25
N PRO A 13 8.37 9.03 -1.91
CA PRO A 13 7.60 10.03 -2.63
C PRO A 13 6.88 9.48 -3.86
N ARG A 14 7.49 8.54 -4.59
CA ARG A 14 6.81 7.85 -5.70
C ARG A 14 5.64 6.99 -5.21
N TYR A 15 5.82 6.31 -4.09
CA TYR A 15 4.75 5.51 -3.48
C TYR A 15 3.60 6.38 -3.00
N ALA A 16 3.89 7.52 -2.35
CA ALA A 16 2.88 8.48 -1.91
C ALA A 16 2.08 9.05 -3.10
N ALA A 17 2.75 9.46 -4.18
CA ALA A 17 2.08 9.92 -5.39
C ALA A 17 1.17 8.84 -6.00
N TYR A 18 1.58 7.57 -5.95
CA TYR A 18 0.72 6.45 -6.37
C TYR A 18 -0.53 6.33 -5.48
N VAL A 19 -0.39 6.46 -4.16
CA VAL A 19 -1.54 6.44 -3.23
C VAL A 19 -2.47 7.62 -3.50
N ASP A 20 -1.95 8.82 -3.76
CA ASP A 20 -2.73 10.01 -4.08
C ASP A 20 -3.55 9.82 -5.36
N ARG A 21 -2.94 9.25 -6.40
CA ARG A 21 -3.65 8.87 -7.63
C ARG A 21 -4.78 7.89 -7.36
N VAL A 22 -4.54 6.89 -6.53
CA VAL A 22 -5.60 5.96 -6.13
C VAL A 22 -6.69 6.70 -5.34
N ARG A 23 -6.35 7.68 -4.49
CA ARG A 23 -7.37 8.48 -3.79
C ARG A 23 -8.19 9.33 -4.76
N GLU A 24 -7.57 9.93 -5.78
CA GLU A 24 -8.25 10.68 -6.83
C GLU A 24 -9.24 9.79 -7.61
N GLU A 25 -8.83 8.59 -8.03
CA GLU A 25 -9.68 7.64 -8.75
C GLU A 25 -10.92 7.23 -7.92
N TYR A 26 -10.72 7.06 -6.61
CA TYR A 26 -11.78 6.74 -5.65
C TYR A 26 -12.33 7.99 -4.95
N GLY A 27 -12.19 9.18 -5.54
CA GLY A 27 -12.67 10.43 -4.95
C GLY A 27 -14.19 10.48 -4.75
N HIS A 28 -14.92 9.59 -5.42
CA HIS A 28 -16.36 9.38 -5.25
C HIS A 28 -16.72 8.52 -4.02
N VAL A 29 -15.74 7.82 -3.43
CA VAL A 29 -15.90 7.02 -2.21
C VAL A 29 -15.55 7.89 -1.00
N ASP A 30 -16.36 7.84 0.04
CA ASP A 30 -16.07 8.54 1.29
C ASP A 30 -14.74 8.09 1.90
N ASP A 31 -14.12 8.99 2.65
CA ASP A 31 -12.78 8.76 3.16
C ASP A 31 -12.70 7.52 4.07
N ASP A 32 -13.71 7.25 4.88
CA ASP A 32 -13.68 6.15 5.85
C ASP A 32 -13.86 4.80 5.18
N THR A 33 -14.75 4.70 4.19
CA THR A 33 -14.89 3.53 3.32
C THR A 33 -13.63 3.31 2.49
N PHE A 34 -13.03 4.38 1.96
CA PHE A 34 -11.76 4.28 1.24
C PHE A 34 -10.65 3.78 2.16
N ARG A 35 -10.50 4.35 3.37
CA ARG A 35 -9.50 3.93 4.36
C ARG A 35 -9.70 2.46 4.74
N ALA A 36 -10.92 2.04 5.03
CA ALA A 36 -11.25 0.66 5.39
C ALA A 36 -10.94 -0.31 4.23
N GLY A 37 -11.39 0.02 3.02
CA GLY A 37 -11.14 -0.78 1.82
C GLY A 37 -9.66 -0.89 1.48
N ARG A 38 -8.94 0.24 1.49
CA ARG A 38 -7.50 0.29 1.24
C ARG A 38 -6.74 -0.50 2.29
N ALA A 39 -7.05 -0.33 3.57
CA ALA A 39 -6.42 -1.10 4.64
C ALA A 39 -6.66 -2.61 4.50
N ALA A 40 -7.85 -3.04 4.05
CA ALA A 40 -8.12 -4.44 3.76
C ALA A 40 -7.27 -4.98 2.59
N VAL A 41 -7.11 -4.20 1.52
CA VAL A 41 -6.22 -4.54 0.39
C VAL A 41 -4.78 -4.67 0.86
N LEU A 42 -4.26 -3.71 1.63
CA LEU A 42 -2.89 -3.77 2.16
C LEU A 42 -2.66 -4.98 3.05
N ARG A 43 -3.60 -5.31 3.94
CA ARG A 43 -3.54 -6.52 4.79
C ARG A 43 -3.53 -7.78 3.93
N ARG A 44 -4.35 -7.85 2.89
CA ARG A 44 -4.39 -8.99 1.97
C ARG A 44 -3.08 -9.14 1.21
N LEU A 45 -2.49 -8.05 0.73
CA LEU A 45 -1.17 -8.04 0.09
C LEU A 45 -0.06 -8.51 1.04
N LEU A 46 -0.08 -8.06 2.29
CA LEU A 46 0.87 -8.50 3.32
C LEU A 46 0.70 -9.97 3.72
N ALA A 47 -0.51 -10.51 3.62
CA ALA A 47 -0.81 -11.91 3.89
C ALA A 47 -0.39 -12.86 2.75
N LEU A 48 -0.09 -12.33 1.55
CA LEU A 48 0.41 -13.15 0.46
C LEU A 48 1.81 -13.68 0.78
N PRO A 49 2.09 -14.98 0.51
CA PRO A 49 3.40 -15.58 0.77
C PRO A 49 4.50 -14.91 -0.06
N THR A 50 4.18 -14.48 -1.29
CA THR A 50 5.11 -13.77 -2.18
C THR A 50 4.40 -12.70 -2.98
N LEU A 51 4.88 -11.45 -2.94
CA LEU A 51 4.40 -10.38 -3.83
C LEU A 51 5.03 -10.47 -5.22
N PHE A 52 6.30 -10.85 -5.29
CA PHE A 52 7.04 -11.00 -6.55
C PHE A 52 7.23 -12.48 -6.84
N ASN A 53 7.09 -12.89 -8.10
CA ASN A 53 7.26 -14.30 -8.48
C ASN A 53 8.73 -14.65 -8.71
N THR A 54 9.52 -13.70 -9.22
CA THR A 54 10.95 -13.86 -9.47
C THR A 54 11.80 -13.79 -8.19
N VAL A 55 12.88 -14.57 -8.13
CA VAL A 55 13.83 -14.58 -6.99
C VAL A 55 14.51 -13.22 -6.82
N GLU A 56 14.90 -12.58 -7.92
CA GLU A 56 15.52 -11.25 -7.91
C GLU A 56 14.54 -10.15 -7.47
N GLY A 57 13.28 -10.21 -7.94
CA GLY A 57 12.23 -9.31 -7.45
C GLY A 57 11.98 -9.50 -5.96
N LYS A 58 11.96 -10.74 -5.45
CA LYS A 58 11.85 -11.01 -4.02
C LYS A 58 13.01 -10.40 -3.23
N ARG A 59 14.27 -10.63 -3.63
CA ARG A 59 15.44 -10.12 -2.91
C ARG A 59 15.54 -8.60 -2.92
N ARG A 60 15.17 -7.96 -4.03
CA ARG A 60 15.37 -6.52 -4.23
C ARG A 60 14.19 -5.67 -3.78
N TRP A 61 12.97 -6.19 -3.90
CA TRP A 61 11.76 -5.39 -3.78
C TRP A 61 10.82 -5.84 -2.67
N LEU A 62 10.87 -7.11 -2.21
CA LEU A 62 9.92 -7.61 -1.22
C LEU A 62 9.97 -6.86 0.10
N ASP A 63 11.17 -6.62 0.62
CA ASP A 63 11.34 -5.95 1.92
C ASP A 63 10.91 -4.48 1.85
N LEU A 64 11.30 -3.77 0.79
CA LEU A 64 10.91 -2.37 0.57
C LEU A 64 9.39 -2.25 0.34
N ALA A 65 8.81 -3.13 -0.48
CA ALA A 65 7.36 -3.18 -0.68
C ALA A 65 6.61 -3.44 0.63
N ARG A 66 7.07 -4.41 1.42
CA ARG A 66 6.46 -4.71 2.73
C ARG A 66 6.60 -3.54 3.70
N ALA A 67 7.72 -2.82 3.68
CA ALA A 67 7.92 -1.63 4.50
C ALA A 67 6.94 -0.50 4.11
N ASN A 68 6.79 -0.22 2.82
CA ASN A 68 5.86 0.78 2.30
C ASN A 68 4.40 0.42 2.62
N LEU A 69 3.99 -0.83 2.36
CA LEU A 69 2.64 -1.33 2.67
C LEU A 69 2.32 -1.22 4.18
N ARG A 70 3.28 -1.55 5.05
CA ARG A 70 3.11 -1.41 6.51
C ARG A 70 3.01 0.04 6.94
N ARG A 71 3.80 0.93 6.35
CA ARG A 71 3.78 2.37 6.64
C ARG A 71 2.44 2.98 6.25
N GLU A 72 1.94 2.66 5.06
CA GLU A 72 0.61 3.10 4.62
C GLU A 72 -0.49 2.54 5.53
N LEU A 73 -0.43 1.24 5.87
CA LEU A 73 -1.41 0.63 6.77
C LEU A 73 -1.41 1.29 8.15
N ALA A 74 -0.23 1.63 8.67
CA ALA A 74 -0.09 2.38 9.92
C ALA A 74 -0.68 3.78 9.81
N ALA A 75 -0.41 4.52 8.72
CA ALA A 75 -0.99 5.84 8.48
C ALA A 75 -2.53 5.79 8.36
N LEU A 76 -3.08 4.77 7.68
CA LEU A 76 -4.53 4.58 7.56
C LEU A 76 -5.19 4.16 8.88
N SER A 77 -4.49 3.37 9.70
CA SER A 77 -4.98 2.92 11.02
C SER A 77 -4.80 3.98 12.11
N ALA A 78 -3.84 4.90 11.93
CA ALA A 78 -3.61 6.04 12.80
C ALA A 78 -4.48 7.26 12.46
N GLY A 79 -5.41 7.12 11.50
CA GLY A 79 -6.47 8.12 11.25
C GLY A 79 -7.08 8.56 12.58
N PRO A 80 -7.38 9.87 12.73
CA PRO A 80 -7.26 10.61 13.98
C PRO A 80 -7.89 9.80 15.10
N ALA A 81 -7.04 9.23 15.96
CA ALA A 81 -7.47 8.62 17.20
C ALA A 81 -8.47 9.57 17.83
N GLY A 82 -9.68 9.05 18.09
CA GLY A 82 -10.86 9.84 18.38
C GLY A 82 -10.55 11.07 19.24
N ARG A 83 -11.03 12.23 18.78
CA ARG A 83 -11.41 13.30 19.70
C ARG A 83 -12.47 12.69 20.63
N ALA A 84 -12.04 12.29 21.82
CA ALA A 84 -12.87 12.16 23.02
C ALA A 84 -12.25 13.05 24.09
#